data_AF-A0A1T3P6M1-F1
#
_entry.id   AF-A0A1T3P6M1-F1
#
_cell.length_a   1.000
_cell.length_b   1.000
_cell.length_c   1.000
_cell.angle_alpha   90.00
_cell.angle_beta   90.00
_cell.angle_gamma   90.00
#
_symmetry.space_group_name_H-M   'P 1'
#
loop_
_entity.id
_entity.type
_entity.pdbx_description
1 polymer ?
#
loop_
_entity_poly.entity_id
_entity_poly.type
_entity_poly.pdbx_seq_one_letter_code
_entity_poly.pdbx_strand_id
1 'polypeptide(L)'
;MARWWDGDMVGFYRLAMGTAEYRHLSDELGCFRAIRECGRMRRVVENLIRYNDIIDVISDYTSREAFNEIHVALSAKGSASVIGYADALAAVTDRVIDCDCREDGHQEAAEMGMGACLWYLIVPRYRGRAQIDCLSRTPRDDVRTSFDWLPCGERLTAVSATALTAGNTLHSPEWEPLWFRETQGNRNRDADSRTAVEDLARRTARRIRLPCEGGIDPVIETLQAEAKKVLEGCESLSDKARLRALSEKWCGLFDIGVLDPDGKPLHSRGSQEELRSLIPRIWNHVVVGSEGPATSDTDEGLFIDVDRTITRTYLESPEVALTLRRAFLGVTTSAVELSGLNPYGRLVDGVARFRQHHE
;
A
#
# COMPACT_ATOMS: atom_id res chain seq x y z
N MET A 1 -3.81 -6.82 25.06
CA MET A 1 -2.76 -6.06 25.83
C MET A 1 -1.40 -6.00 25.09
N ALA A 2 -1.41 -5.94 23.75
CA ALA A 2 -0.20 -5.80 22.91
C ALA A 2 -0.30 -4.61 21.92
N ARG A 3 -1.51 -4.14 21.61
CA ARG A 3 -1.77 -2.99 20.74
C ARG A 3 -1.12 -1.67 21.18
N TRP A 4 -0.96 -1.45 22.49
CA TRP A 4 -0.20 -0.30 23.00
C TRP A 4 1.24 -0.33 22.51
N TRP A 5 1.86 -1.51 22.36
CA TRP A 5 3.27 -1.65 21.99
C TRP A 5 3.46 -1.60 20.47
N ASP A 6 2.51 -2.17 19.72
CA ASP A 6 2.52 -2.13 18.25
C ASP A 6 2.03 -0.78 17.70
N GLY A 7 1.14 -0.08 18.43
CA GLY A 7 0.70 1.29 18.13
C GLY A 7 1.69 2.38 18.58
N ASP A 8 2.59 2.09 19.54
CA ASP A 8 3.69 2.99 19.95
C ASP A 8 4.87 2.97 18.96
N MET A 9 4.66 2.43 17.75
CA MET A 9 5.57 2.57 16.60
C MET A 9 5.89 4.03 16.27
N VAL A 10 5.04 4.97 16.69
CA VAL A 10 5.34 6.42 16.69
C VAL A 10 6.67 6.71 17.40
N GLY A 11 7.05 5.96 18.44
CA GLY A 11 8.35 6.00 19.10
C GLY A 11 9.53 5.58 18.22
N PHE A 12 9.35 4.59 17.34
CA PHE A 12 10.38 4.19 16.37
C PHE A 12 10.52 5.19 15.22
N TYR A 13 9.41 5.77 14.75
CA TYR A 13 9.45 6.88 13.80
C TYR A 13 9.97 8.17 14.43
N ARG A 14 9.76 8.42 15.74
CA ARG A 14 10.39 9.52 16.49
C ARG A 14 11.91 9.48 16.47
N LEU A 15 12.52 8.29 16.45
CA LEU A 15 13.97 8.13 16.30
C LEU A 15 14.45 8.58 14.91
N ALA A 16 13.73 8.22 13.84
CA ALA A 16 14.02 8.68 12.48
C ALA A 16 13.71 10.19 12.29
N MET A 17 12.59 10.67 12.83
CA MET A 17 12.18 12.09 12.78
C MET A 17 12.98 12.99 13.73
N GLY A 18 13.75 12.39 14.64
CA GLY A 18 14.65 13.06 15.57
C GLY A 18 16.07 13.19 15.04
N THR A 19 16.39 12.67 13.85
CA THR A 19 17.70 12.89 13.22
C THR A 19 17.82 14.34 12.74
N ALA A 20 19.05 14.81 12.52
CA ALA A 20 19.32 16.20 12.14
C ALA A 20 18.56 16.61 10.87
N GLU A 21 18.36 15.66 9.96
CA GLU A 21 17.71 15.82 8.66
C GLU A 21 16.21 16.09 8.82
N TYR A 22 15.52 15.44 9.76
CA TYR A 22 14.06 15.52 9.91
C TYR A 22 13.60 16.34 11.11
N ARG A 23 14.52 16.86 11.93
CA ARG A 23 14.20 17.67 13.13
C ARG A 23 13.36 18.91 12.83
N HIS A 24 13.47 19.45 11.62
CA HIS A 24 12.67 20.61 11.19
C HIS A 24 11.17 20.30 11.12
N LEU A 25 10.80 19.02 10.98
CA LEU A 25 9.43 18.54 10.89
C LEU A 25 8.82 18.16 12.25
N SER A 26 9.62 18.10 13.32
CA SER A 26 9.16 17.67 14.65
C SER A 26 9.04 18.82 15.65
N ASP A 27 8.02 18.78 16.50
CA ASP A 27 7.86 19.72 17.62
C ASP A 27 8.88 19.45 18.74
N GLU A 28 8.84 20.25 19.80
CA GLU A 28 9.76 20.12 20.93
C GLU A 28 9.63 18.78 21.67
N LEU A 29 8.52 18.05 21.45
CA LEU A 29 8.26 16.71 21.99
C LEU A 29 8.62 15.60 20.99
N GLY A 30 9.20 15.94 19.84
CA GLY A 30 9.53 14.99 18.76
C GLY A 30 8.33 14.54 17.94
N CYS A 31 7.15 15.16 18.10
CA CYS A 31 5.96 14.81 17.33
C CYS A 31 5.98 15.48 15.97
N PHE A 32 5.55 14.76 14.93
CA PHE A 32 5.48 15.30 13.58
C PHE A 32 4.43 16.42 13.51
N ARG A 33 4.89 17.68 13.37
CA ARG A 33 4.07 18.90 13.51
C ARG A 33 2.89 18.90 12.53
N ALA A 34 3.19 18.44 11.33
CA ALA A 34 2.33 18.56 10.16
C ALA A 34 1.01 17.76 10.28
N ILE A 35 0.95 16.77 11.19
CA ILE A 35 -0.28 16.00 11.51
C ILE A 35 -1.38 16.90 12.08
N ARG A 36 -1.01 17.98 12.77
CA ARG A 36 -1.99 18.91 13.36
C ARG A 36 -2.56 19.88 12.33
N GLU A 37 -1.74 20.28 11.37
CA GLU A 37 -2.05 21.33 10.41
C GLU A 37 -2.71 20.79 9.13
N CYS A 38 -2.40 19.55 8.72
CA CYS A 38 -2.97 18.92 7.52
C CYS A 38 -3.68 17.60 7.82
N GLY A 39 -5.00 17.57 7.61
CA GLY A 39 -5.82 16.37 7.78
C GLY A 39 -5.42 15.19 6.87
N ARG A 40 -4.80 15.46 5.70
CA ARG A 40 -4.31 14.41 4.79
C ARG A 40 -3.06 13.74 5.34
N MET A 41 -2.11 14.52 5.87
CA MET A 41 -0.92 13.99 6.55
C MET A 41 -1.32 13.20 7.80
N ARG A 42 -2.32 13.68 8.55
CA ARG A 42 -2.88 12.92 9.66
C ARG A 42 -3.44 11.56 9.24
N ARG A 43 -4.29 11.52 8.20
CA ARG A 43 -4.86 10.25 7.72
C ARG A 43 -3.79 9.25 7.33
N VAL A 44 -2.76 9.66 6.58
CA VAL A 44 -1.72 8.74 6.11
C VAL A 44 -0.84 8.23 7.24
N VAL A 45 -0.54 9.05 8.24
CA VAL A 45 0.21 8.60 9.43
C VAL A 45 -0.66 7.63 10.26
N GLU A 46 -1.96 7.87 10.36
CA GLU A 46 -2.86 6.92 11.02
C GLU A 46 -3.01 5.60 10.24
N ASN A 47 -2.66 5.54 8.93
CA ASN A 47 -2.63 4.25 8.21
C ASN A 47 -1.67 3.24 8.86
N LEU A 48 -0.66 3.69 9.60
CA LEU A 48 0.25 2.82 10.36
C LEU A 48 -0.52 1.90 11.33
N ILE A 49 -1.58 2.41 11.94
CA ILE A 49 -2.45 1.63 12.84
C ILE A 49 -3.43 0.80 12.02
N ARG A 50 -3.96 1.36 10.93
CA ARG A 50 -5.01 0.70 10.14
C ARG A 50 -4.51 -0.53 9.37
N TYR A 51 -3.27 -0.52 8.88
CA TYR A 51 -2.68 -1.73 8.30
C TYR A 51 -2.48 -2.82 9.35
N ASN A 52 -2.15 -2.45 10.61
CA ASN A 52 -2.12 -3.41 11.72
C ASN A 52 -3.52 -3.99 11.98
N ASP A 53 -4.53 -3.14 12.06
CA ASP A 53 -5.90 -3.57 12.29
C ASP A 53 -6.42 -4.53 11.21
N ILE A 54 -6.07 -4.29 9.94
CA ILE A 54 -6.45 -5.20 8.86
C ILE A 54 -5.69 -6.52 8.95
N ILE A 55 -4.37 -6.49 9.14
CA ILE A 55 -3.56 -7.72 9.09
C ILE A 55 -3.87 -8.66 10.28
N ASP A 56 -4.26 -8.07 11.41
CA ASP A 56 -4.64 -8.79 12.63
C ASP A 56 -6.17 -9.00 12.77
N VAL A 57 -6.98 -8.64 11.77
CA VAL A 57 -8.45 -8.72 11.90
C VAL A 57 -8.93 -10.11 12.36
N ILE A 58 -8.36 -11.19 11.83
CA ILE A 58 -8.74 -12.55 12.22
C ILE A 58 -8.13 -12.95 13.57
N SER A 59 -6.85 -12.65 13.80
CA SER A 59 -6.15 -12.99 15.04
C SER A 59 -6.74 -12.25 16.24
N ASP A 60 -7.10 -10.99 16.09
CA ASP A 60 -7.76 -10.18 17.11
C ASP A 60 -9.15 -10.71 17.45
N TYR A 61 -9.93 -11.15 16.45
CA TYR A 61 -11.24 -11.73 16.69
C TYR A 61 -11.12 -13.00 17.54
N THR A 62 -10.21 -13.89 17.16
CA THR A 62 -9.99 -15.15 17.89
C THR A 62 -9.43 -14.92 19.30
N SER A 63 -8.62 -13.88 19.48
CA SER A 63 -8.04 -13.49 20.77
C SER A 63 -8.97 -12.63 21.63
N ARG A 64 -10.16 -12.28 21.12
CA ARG A 64 -11.12 -11.36 21.76
C ARG A 64 -10.53 -10.00 22.09
N GLU A 65 -9.63 -9.50 21.24
CA GLU A 65 -9.08 -8.14 21.40
C GLU A 65 -10.16 -7.12 21.05
N ALA A 66 -10.51 -6.26 22.00
CA ALA A 66 -11.68 -5.39 21.92
C ALA A 66 -11.46 -4.10 21.10
N PHE A 67 -10.25 -3.82 20.65
CA PHE A 67 -9.86 -2.49 20.16
C PHE A 67 -9.49 -2.42 18.68
N ASN A 68 -9.94 -3.35 17.84
CA ASN A 68 -9.71 -3.33 16.39
C ASN A 68 -10.76 -2.45 15.67
N GLU A 69 -10.32 -1.43 14.92
CA GLU A 69 -11.19 -0.47 14.22
C GLU A 69 -12.21 -1.19 13.31
N ILE A 70 -11.78 -2.26 12.63
CA ILE A 70 -12.63 -3.05 11.73
C ILE A 70 -13.74 -3.76 12.51
N HIS A 71 -13.43 -4.36 13.66
CA HIS A 71 -14.44 -5.04 14.48
C HIS A 71 -15.45 -4.07 15.05
N VAL A 72 -15.02 -2.87 15.45
CA VAL A 72 -15.93 -1.85 15.97
C VAL A 72 -16.85 -1.35 14.86
N ALA A 73 -16.31 -1.00 13.69
CA ALA A 73 -17.10 -0.58 12.53
C ALA A 73 -18.11 -1.65 12.10
N LEU A 74 -17.65 -2.90 11.94
CA LEU A 74 -18.51 -4.05 11.62
C LEU A 74 -19.63 -4.23 12.66
N SER A 75 -19.34 -4.09 13.94
CA SER A 75 -20.34 -4.26 15.00
C SER A 75 -21.35 -3.11 15.04
N ALA A 76 -20.91 -1.88 14.77
CA ALA A 76 -21.73 -0.69 14.84
C ALA A 76 -22.61 -0.47 13.60
N LYS A 77 -22.08 -0.74 12.39
CA LYS A 77 -22.70 -0.36 11.11
C LYS A 77 -22.75 -1.50 10.08
N GLY A 78 -22.29 -2.70 10.43
CA GLY A 78 -22.34 -3.88 9.56
C GLY A 78 -21.29 -3.87 8.44
N SER A 79 -21.36 -4.86 7.54
CA SER A 79 -20.32 -5.08 6.51
C SER A 79 -20.07 -3.89 5.57
N ALA A 80 -21.11 -3.10 5.27
CA ALA A 80 -20.97 -1.93 4.41
C ALA A 80 -20.01 -0.86 4.98
N SER A 81 -19.77 -0.87 6.29
CA SER A 81 -18.87 0.07 6.94
C SER A 81 -17.38 -0.22 6.73
N VAL A 82 -17.00 -1.39 6.22
CA VAL A 82 -15.57 -1.74 6.04
C VAL A 82 -15.24 -2.24 4.63
N ILE A 83 -16.24 -2.42 3.75
CA ILE A 83 -15.99 -2.74 2.34
C ILE A 83 -15.24 -1.59 1.66
N GLY A 84 -14.14 -1.91 1.00
CA GLY A 84 -13.26 -0.94 0.36
C GLY A 84 -12.35 -0.18 1.33
N TYR A 85 -12.23 -0.62 2.59
CA TYR A 85 -11.40 0.05 3.58
C TYR A 85 -9.92 0.08 3.17
N ALA A 86 -9.40 -1.02 2.62
CA ALA A 86 -8.03 -1.07 2.11
C ALA A 86 -7.81 -0.15 0.89
N ASP A 87 -8.80 -0.04 0.02
CA ASP A 87 -8.75 0.90 -1.12
C ASP A 87 -8.79 2.36 -0.64
N ALA A 88 -9.49 2.62 0.47
CA ALA A 88 -9.50 3.92 1.12
C ALA A 88 -8.12 4.26 1.72
N LEU A 89 -7.39 3.29 2.30
CA LEU A 89 -6.00 3.49 2.76
C LEU A 89 -5.08 3.87 1.60
N ALA A 90 -5.23 3.20 0.46
CA ALA A 90 -4.48 3.52 -0.76
C ALA A 90 -4.76 4.96 -1.22
N ALA A 91 -6.04 5.35 -1.27
CA ALA A 91 -6.46 6.70 -1.64
C ALA A 91 -5.95 7.77 -0.66
N VAL A 92 -5.80 7.44 0.62
CA VAL A 92 -5.20 8.34 1.63
C VAL A 92 -3.75 8.67 1.27
N THR A 93 -2.97 7.65 0.93
CA THR A 93 -1.56 7.82 0.51
C THR A 93 -1.46 8.68 -0.74
N ASP A 94 -2.32 8.47 -1.73
CA ASP A 94 -2.30 9.27 -2.96
C ASP A 94 -2.73 10.72 -2.72
N ARG A 95 -3.72 10.95 -1.84
CA ARG A 95 -4.18 12.30 -1.50
C ARG A 95 -3.16 13.14 -0.74
N VAL A 96 -2.30 12.52 0.07
CA VAL A 96 -1.22 13.26 0.75
C VAL A 96 -0.12 13.66 -0.25
N ILE A 97 0.19 12.79 -1.23
CA ILE A 97 1.15 13.09 -2.30
C ILE A 97 0.64 14.25 -3.18
N ASP A 98 -0.66 14.28 -3.45
CA ASP A 98 -1.33 15.32 -4.24
C ASP A 98 -1.73 16.56 -3.43
N CYS A 99 -1.31 16.69 -2.17
CA CYS A 99 -1.70 17.81 -1.34
C CYS A 99 -0.85 19.06 -1.64
N ASP A 100 -1.52 20.18 -1.85
CA ASP A 100 -0.93 21.47 -2.22
C ASP A 100 -1.06 22.52 -1.12
N CYS A 101 -1.41 22.13 0.11
CA CYS A 101 -1.57 23.06 1.23
C CYS A 101 -0.28 23.75 1.70
N ARG A 102 0.86 23.42 1.08
CA ARG A 102 2.20 24.02 1.29
C ARG A 102 2.83 23.80 2.67
N GLU A 103 2.19 23.01 3.53
CA GLU A 103 2.85 22.52 4.75
C GLU A 103 3.99 21.56 4.40
N ASP A 104 5.07 21.58 5.17
CA ASP A 104 6.20 20.67 4.97
C ASP A 104 5.87 19.26 5.48
N GLY A 105 6.53 18.24 4.92
CA GLY A 105 6.44 16.86 5.42
C GLY A 105 5.51 15.91 4.66
N HIS A 106 4.87 16.35 3.57
CA HIS A 106 3.93 15.51 2.80
C HIS A 106 4.59 14.26 2.21
N GLN A 107 5.83 14.38 1.72
CA GLN A 107 6.54 13.25 1.12
C GLN A 107 6.95 12.23 2.17
N GLU A 108 7.41 12.69 3.33
CA GLU A 108 7.77 11.89 4.49
C GLU A 108 6.54 11.16 5.03
N ALA A 109 5.40 11.85 5.16
CA ALA A 109 4.14 11.24 5.58
C ALA A 109 3.67 10.15 4.61
N ALA A 110 3.81 10.40 3.30
CA ALA A 110 3.52 9.40 2.27
C ALA A 110 4.48 8.19 2.36
N GLU A 111 5.77 8.42 2.57
CA GLU A 111 6.76 7.35 2.76
C GLU A 111 6.49 6.53 4.02
N MET A 112 6.06 7.16 5.12
CA MET A 112 5.62 6.44 6.33
C MET A 112 4.44 5.53 6.03
N GLY A 113 3.42 6.03 5.32
CA GLY A 113 2.26 5.23 4.91
C GLY A 113 2.65 4.06 4.01
N MET A 114 3.48 4.31 3.00
CA MET A 114 3.98 3.27 2.08
C MET A 114 4.87 2.24 2.81
N GLY A 115 5.76 2.71 3.68
CA GLY A 115 6.60 1.85 4.52
C GLY A 115 5.78 0.95 5.43
N ALA A 116 4.75 1.49 6.08
CA ALA A 116 3.84 0.72 6.91
C ALA A 116 3.07 -0.34 6.10
N CYS A 117 2.54 0.04 4.93
CA CYS A 117 1.88 -0.87 3.99
C CYS A 117 2.77 -2.07 3.64
N LEU A 118 4.07 -1.86 3.40
CA LEU A 118 4.98 -2.97 3.11
C LEU A 118 5.30 -3.77 4.38
N TRP A 119 5.64 -3.08 5.46
CA TRP A 119 6.12 -3.66 6.72
C TRP A 119 5.18 -4.73 7.28
N TYR A 120 3.88 -4.42 7.45
CA TYR A 120 2.94 -5.36 8.05
C TYR A 120 2.70 -6.61 7.19
N LEU A 121 2.94 -6.54 5.88
CA LEU A 121 2.82 -7.70 4.99
C LEU A 121 4.01 -8.65 5.06
N ILE A 122 5.21 -8.12 5.32
CA ILE A 122 6.45 -8.92 5.30
C ILE A 122 6.88 -9.38 6.69
N VAL A 123 6.48 -8.67 7.77
CA VAL A 123 6.87 -9.05 9.12
C VAL A 123 6.29 -10.41 9.50
N PRO A 124 7.11 -11.41 9.87
CA PRO A 124 6.67 -12.79 10.08
C PRO A 124 5.61 -12.93 11.17
N ARG A 125 5.59 -12.02 12.14
CA ARG A 125 4.60 -12.00 13.23
C ARG A 125 3.16 -12.04 12.73
N TYR A 126 2.84 -11.25 11.71
CA TYR A 126 1.45 -11.05 11.28
C TYR A 126 0.94 -12.18 10.38
N ARG A 127 1.85 -12.94 9.76
CA ARG A 127 1.53 -14.11 8.92
C ARG A 127 0.46 -13.84 7.85
N GLY A 128 0.33 -12.59 7.37
CA GLY A 128 -0.78 -12.16 6.51
C GLY A 128 -0.95 -13.02 5.25
N ARG A 129 0.18 -13.33 4.59
CA ARG A 129 0.20 -14.28 3.46
C ARG A 129 -0.36 -15.65 3.83
N ALA A 130 0.09 -16.24 4.94
CA ALA A 130 -0.34 -17.56 5.37
C ALA A 130 -1.84 -17.58 5.72
N GLN A 131 -2.38 -16.49 6.29
CA GLN A 131 -3.81 -16.33 6.53
C GLN A 131 -4.60 -16.38 5.21
N ILE A 132 -4.21 -15.55 4.25
CA ILE A 132 -4.85 -15.49 2.92
C ILE A 132 -4.74 -16.84 2.19
N ASP A 133 -3.56 -17.45 2.19
CA ASP A 133 -3.32 -18.74 1.56
C ASP A 133 -4.19 -19.86 2.18
N CYS A 134 -4.39 -19.83 3.50
CA CYS A 134 -5.28 -20.77 4.19
C CYS A 134 -6.75 -20.57 3.78
N LEU A 135 -7.21 -19.32 3.77
CA LEU A 135 -8.60 -18.96 3.45
C LEU A 135 -8.94 -19.23 1.99
N SER A 136 -7.99 -19.05 1.07
CA SER A 136 -8.22 -19.30 -0.36
C SER A 136 -8.12 -20.78 -0.77
N ARG A 137 -7.56 -21.66 0.09
CA ARG A 137 -7.44 -23.10 -0.18
C ARG A 137 -8.42 -23.96 0.60
N THR A 138 -9.25 -23.34 1.43
CA THR A 138 -10.27 -24.06 2.20
C THR A 138 -11.26 -24.76 1.25
N PRO A 139 -11.74 -25.97 1.60
CA PRO A 139 -12.77 -26.65 0.82
C PRO A 139 -14.16 -25.98 0.94
N ARG A 140 -14.31 -25.00 1.84
CA ARG A 140 -15.55 -24.24 2.04
C ARG A 140 -15.68 -23.12 1.01
N ASP A 141 -16.61 -23.28 0.08
CA ASP A 141 -16.80 -22.34 -1.04
C ASP A 141 -17.20 -20.92 -0.59
N ASP A 142 -18.02 -20.80 0.45
CA ASP A 142 -18.44 -19.52 1.04
C ASP A 142 -17.26 -18.71 1.60
N VAL A 143 -16.35 -19.37 2.31
CA VAL A 143 -15.10 -18.76 2.79
C VAL A 143 -14.19 -18.47 1.61
N ARG A 144 -13.92 -19.46 0.75
CA ARG A 144 -12.98 -19.31 -0.37
C ARG A 144 -13.33 -18.10 -1.26
N THR A 145 -14.59 -17.99 -1.66
CA THR A 145 -15.07 -16.92 -2.54
C THR A 145 -15.04 -15.54 -1.89
N SER A 146 -15.22 -15.46 -0.56
CA SER A 146 -15.18 -14.19 0.16
C SER A 146 -13.77 -13.57 0.15
N PHE A 147 -12.72 -14.38 0.28
CA PHE A 147 -11.32 -13.95 0.37
C PHE A 147 -10.54 -14.04 -0.95
N ASP A 148 -11.21 -14.38 -2.06
CA ASP A 148 -10.59 -14.43 -3.38
C ASP A 148 -10.39 -13.02 -3.97
N TRP A 149 -9.57 -12.92 -5.01
CA TRP A 149 -9.48 -11.69 -5.79
C TRP A 149 -10.83 -11.36 -6.43
N LEU A 150 -11.06 -10.06 -6.65
CA LEU A 150 -12.14 -9.65 -7.54
C LEU A 150 -11.90 -10.22 -8.95
N PRO A 151 -12.96 -10.48 -9.73
CA PRO A 151 -12.84 -10.92 -11.10
C PRO A 151 -12.03 -9.94 -11.97
N CYS A 152 -11.37 -10.47 -13.00
CA CYS A 152 -10.76 -9.63 -14.04
C CYS A 152 -11.79 -8.64 -14.61
N GLY A 153 -11.39 -7.39 -14.83
CA GLY A 153 -12.28 -6.32 -15.29
C GLY A 153 -13.00 -5.55 -14.17
N GLU A 154 -12.93 -6.02 -12.92
CA GLU A 154 -13.52 -5.34 -11.75
C GLU A 154 -12.46 -4.84 -10.76
N ARG A 155 -11.23 -5.36 -10.83
CA ARG A 155 -10.20 -5.13 -9.80
C ARG A 155 -9.77 -3.68 -9.77
N LEU A 156 -9.35 -3.15 -10.93
CA LEU A 156 -8.83 -1.79 -11.01
C LEU A 156 -9.94 -0.75 -10.82
N THR A 157 -11.14 -1.02 -11.34
CA THR A 157 -12.29 -0.13 -11.17
C THR A 157 -12.66 0.02 -9.70
N ALA A 158 -12.59 -1.05 -8.90
CA ALA A 158 -12.85 -0.98 -7.46
C ALA A 158 -11.89 -0.03 -6.73
N VAL A 159 -10.60 -0.09 -7.07
CA VAL A 159 -9.57 0.77 -6.47
C VAL A 159 -9.69 2.22 -6.97
N SER A 160 -9.85 2.43 -8.28
CA SER A 160 -9.88 3.78 -8.85
C SER A 160 -11.14 4.56 -8.49
N ALA A 161 -12.29 3.87 -8.32
CA ALA A 161 -13.55 4.51 -7.98
C ALA A 161 -13.65 4.89 -6.49
N THR A 162 -12.67 4.51 -5.66
CA THR A 162 -12.71 4.83 -4.24
C THR A 162 -12.35 6.30 -4.00
N ALA A 163 -13.33 7.06 -3.53
CA ALA A 163 -13.19 8.46 -3.16
C ALA A 163 -13.31 8.64 -1.64
N LEU A 164 -12.59 9.61 -1.10
CA LEU A 164 -12.64 9.96 0.32
C LEU A 164 -13.45 11.24 0.55
N THR A 165 -14.28 11.26 1.58
CA THR A 165 -14.87 12.49 2.10
C THR A 165 -13.77 13.39 2.68
N ALA A 166 -13.95 14.70 2.64
CA ALA A 166 -13.04 15.64 3.28
C ALA A 166 -12.92 15.37 4.79
N GLY A 167 -11.76 15.69 5.38
CA GLY A 167 -11.52 15.51 6.82
C GLY A 167 -10.20 14.79 7.11
N ASN A 168 -10.09 14.27 8.33
CA ASN A 168 -8.87 13.68 8.88
C ASN A 168 -9.04 12.25 9.43
N THR A 169 -10.24 11.67 9.40
CA THR A 169 -10.54 10.28 9.79
C THR A 169 -11.14 9.49 8.63
N LEU A 170 -11.17 8.16 8.73
CA LEU A 170 -11.88 7.28 7.78
C LEU A 170 -13.29 6.90 8.23
N HIS A 171 -13.59 7.01 9.52
CA HIS A 171 -14.93 6.81 10.06
C HIS A 171 -15.45 8.08 10.73
N SER A 172 -16.77 8.28 10.70
CA SER A 172 -17.45 9.27 11.54
C SER A 172 -17.48 8.82 13.01
N PRO A 173 -17.83 9.69 13.97
CA PRO A 173 -18.05 9.28 15.37
C PRO A 173 -19.09 8.15 15.53
N GLU A 174 -20.02 8.04 14.58
CA GLU A 174 -21.04 7.00 14.49
C GLU A 174 -20.58 5.76 13.73
N TRP A 175 -19.30 5.67 13.36
CA TRP A 175 -18.71 4.56 12.58
C TRP A 175 -19.18 4.46 11.13
N GLU A 176 -19.70 5.55 10.56
CA GLU A 176 -20.03 5.58 9.13
C GLU A 176 -18.75 5.74 8.30
N PRO A 177 -18.61 5.01 7.18
CA PRO A 177 -17.45 5.14 6.33
C PRO A 177 -17.43 6.55 5.72
N LEU A 178 -16.29 7.22 5.84
CA LEU A 178 -16.01 8.51 5.21
C LEU A 178 -15.27 8.32 3.87
N TRP A 179 -15.51 7.18 3.24
CA TRP A 179 -15.17 6.88 1.85
C TRP A 179 -16.39 6.30 1.15
N PHE A 180 -16.40 6.42 -0.16
CA PHE A 180 -17.47 5.89 -0.99
C PHE A 180 -16.89 5.44 -2.34
N ARG A 181 -17.57 4.51 -2.98
CA ARG A 181 -17.30 4.19 -4.39
C ARG A 181 -18.10 5.14 -5.24
N GLU A 182 -17.44 5.95 -6.06
CA GLU A 182 -18.10 6.75 -7.08
C GLU A 182 -18.83 5.79 -8.04
N THR A 183 -20.15 5.66 -7.85
CA THR A 183 -20.98 4.91 -8.79
C THR A 183 -21.05 5.71 -10.09
N GLN A 184 -20.25 5.31 -11.07
CA GLN A 184 -20.29 5.89 -12.40
C GLN A 184 -21.61 5.50 -13.07
N GLY A 185 -22.55 6.45 -13.13
CA GLY A 185 -23.88 6.22 -13.69
C GLY A 185 -23.81 5.77 -15.16
N ASN A 186 -24.50 4.66 -15.50
CA ASN A 186 -24.82 4.17 -16.84
C ASN A 186 -23.76 4.39 -17.94
N ARG A 187 -22.50 4.00 -17.68
CA ARG A 187 -21.44 4.01 -18.72
C ARG A 187 -20.93 2.60 -19.03
N ASN A 188 -20.28 2.51 -20.20
CA ASN A 188 -19.76 1.28 -20.79
C ASN A 188 -18.53 0.79 -19.98
N ARG A 189 -18.60 -0.43 -19.43
CA ARG A 189 -17.55 -1.03 -18.58
C ARG A 189 -16.14 -0.94 -19.17
N ASP A 190 -15.99 -1.06 -20.49
CA ASP A 190 -14.69 -1.00 -21.17
C ASP A 190 -14.09 0.42 -21.21
N ALA A 191 -14.92 1.46 -21.14
CA ALA A 191 -14.47 2.85 -21.02
C ALA A 191 -14.07 3.17 -19.58
N ASP A 192 -14.80 2.62 -18.61
CA ASP A 192 -14.55 2.81 -17.19
C ASP A 192 -13.25 2.12 -16.76
N SER A 193 -13.00 0.89 -17.22
CA SER A 193 -11.73 0.17 -16.98
C SER A 193 -10.52 0.89 -17.57
N ARG A 194 -10.63 1.43 -18.79
CA ARG A 194 -9.53 2.24 -19.39
C ARG A 194 -9.24 3.50 -18.58
N THR A 195 -10.28 4.17 -18.10
CA THR A 195 -10.14 5.36 -17.25
C THR A 195 -9.50 4.99 -15.90
N ALA A 196 -9.87 3.85 -15.32
CA ALA A 196 -9.30 3.33 -14.08
C ALA A 196 -7.80 3.04 -14.21
N VAL A 197 -7.39 2.34 -15.28
CA VAL A 197 -5.98 2.05 -15.57
C VAL A 197 -5.17 3.34 -15.67
N GLU A 198 -5.68 4.36 -16.37
CA GLU A 198 -4.97 5.63 -16.56
C GLU A 198 -4.82 6.41 -15.26
N ASP A 199 -5.86 6.46 -14.44
CA ASP A 199 -5.79 7.07 -13.10
C ASP A 199 -4.76 6.36 -12.21
N LEU A 200 -4.82 5.04 -12.14
CA LEU A 200 -3.93 4.23 -11.30
C LEU A 200 -2.49 4.27 -11.80
N ALA A 201 -2.25 4.37 -13.11
CA ALA A 201 -0.93 4.56 -13.69
C ALA A 201 -0.32 5.91 -13.28
N ARG A 202 -1.12 6.98 -13.29
CA ARG A 202 -0.71 8.30 -12.79
C ARG A 202 -0.38 8.27 -11.30
N ARG A 203 -1.21 7.64 -10.48
CA ARG A 203 -0.96 7.45 -9.03
C ARG A 203 0.31 6.66 -8.78
N THR A 204 0.51 5.55 -9.51
CA THR A 204 1.73 4.73 -9.46
C THR A 204 2.98 5.56 -9.76
N ALA A 205 2.97 6.34 -10.85
CA ALA A 205 4.11 7.19 -11.20
C ALA A 205 4.44 8.23 -10.11
N ARG A 206 3.42 8.85 -9.50
CA ARG A 206 3.59 9.82 -8.40
C ARG A 206 4.10 9.19 -7.09
N ARG A 207 3.74 7.93 -6.83
CA ARG A 207 4.31 7.17 -5.70
C ARG A 207 5.78 6.86 -5.92
N ILE A 208 6.18 6.55 -7.15
CA ILE A 208 7.56 6.17 -7.50
C ILE A 208 8.50 7.38 -7.55
N ARG A 209 8.02 8.50 -8.11
CA ARG A 209 8.86 9.65 -8.43
C ARG A 209 8.54 10.85 -7.55
N LEU A 210 9.57 11.44 -6.94
CA LEU A 210 9.43 12.71 -6.22
C LEU A 210 9.08 13.85 -7.20
N PRO A 211 8.33 14.87 -6.76
CA PRO A 211 8.13 16.08 -7.56
C PRO A 211 9.46 16.76 -7.90
N CYS A 212 9.65 17.12 -9.16
CA CYS A 212 10.81 17.91 -9.60
C CYS A 212 10.57 19.40 -9.29
N GLU A 213 11.52 20.07 -8.63
CA GLU A 213 11.42 21.51 -8.40
C GLU A 213 11.61 22.27 -9.72
N GLY A 214 10.60 23.04 -10.13
CA GLY A 214 10.73 24.02 -11.21
C GLY A 214 10.37 23.55 -12.63
N GLY A 215 9.77 22.38 -12.84
CA GLY A 215 9.36 21.98 -14.20
C GLY A 215 8.65 20.64 -14.35
N ILE A 216 8.44 20.25 -15.61
CA ILE A 216 7.90 18.94 -16.01
C ILE A 216 9.02 17.92 -15.90
N ASP A 217 8.82 16.87 -15.10
CA ASP A 217 9.75 15.74 -15.05
C ASP A 217 9.55 14.86 -16.31
N PRO A 218 10.53 14.79 -17.23
CA PRO A 218 10.38 14.03 -18.48
C PRO A 218 10.24 12.52 -18.24
N VAL A 219 10.65 12.02 -17.08
CA VAL A 219 10.58 10.60 -16.72
C VAL A 219 9.15 10.19 -16.31
N ILE A 220 8.33 11.14 -15.85
CA ILE A 220 7.00 10.82 -15.30
C ILE A 220 6.05 10.24 -16.37
N GLU A 221 6.12 10.74 -17.61
CA GLU A 221 5.28 10.24 -18.71
C GLU A 221 5.67 8.82 -19.09
N THR A 222 6.96 8.51 -19.08
CA THR A 222 7.48 7.16 -19.31
C THR A 222 7.04 6.22 -18.19
N LEU A 223 7.14 6.65 -16.93
CA LEU A 223 6.64 5.88 -15.78
C LEU A 223 5.14 5.59 -15.90
N GLN A 224 4.33 6.58 -16.27
CA GLN A 224 2.89 6.40 -16.47
C GLN A 224 2.59 5.40 -17.59
N ALA A 225 3.30 5.49 -18.72
CA ALA A 225 3.11 4.59 -19.85
C ALA A 225 3.48 3.14 -19.50
N GLU A 226 4.58 2.91 -18.77
CA GLU A 226 4.95 1.57 -18.31
C GLU A 226 4.03 1.06 -17.19
N ALA A 227 3.58 1.94 -16.30
CA ALA A 227 2.65 1.59 -15.22
C ALA A 227 1.31 1.12 -15.80
N LYS A 228 0.82 1.81 -16.83
CA LYS A 228 -0.36 1.39 -17.59
C LYS A 228 -0.25 -0.05 -18.08
N LYS A 229 0.88 -0.44 -18.69
CA LYS A 229 1.09 -1.79 -19.22
C LYS A 229 1.07 -2.87 -18.13
N VAL A 230 1.64 -2.62 -16.95
CA VAL A 230 1.62 -3.61 -15.86
C VAL A 230 0.24 -3.73 -15.23
N LEU A 231 -0.48 -2.61 -15.08
CA LEU A 231 -1.84 -2.59 -14.55
C LEU A 231 -2.85 -3.27 -15.50
N GLU A 232 -2.75 -3.04 -16.81
CA GLU A 232 -3.53 -3.79 -17.82
C GLU A 232 -3.30 -5.30 -17.71
N GLY A 233 -2.06 -5.71 -17.41
CA GLY A 233 -1.73 -7.10 -17.09
C GLY A 233 -2.44 -7.60 -15.83
N CYS A 234 -2.45 -6.81 -14.75
CA CYS A 234 -3.11 -7.17 -13.50
C CYS A 234 -4.63 -7.31 -13.66
N GLU A 235 -5.25 -6.48 -14.50
CA GLU A 235 -6.70 -6.49 -14.76
C GLU A 235 -7.12 -7.65 -15.66
N SER A 236 -6.29 -8.06 -16.61
CA SER A 236 -6.63 -9.05 -17.63
C SER A 236 -6.28 -10.50 -17.27
N LEU A 237 -5.30 -10.70 -16.37
CA LEU A 237 -4.78 -12.03 -16.05
C LEU A 237 -5.43 -12.64 -14.81
N SER A 238 -6.02 -13.82 -14.95
CA SER A 238 -6.48 -14.66 -13.84
C SER A 238 -5.49 -15.75 -13.44
N ASP A 239 -4.58 -16.13 -14.34
CA ASP A 239 -3.57 -17.17 -14.10
C ASP A 239 -2.40 -16.66 -13.25
N LYS A 240 -2.10 -17.37 -12.16
CA LYS A 240 -1.04 -16.99 -11.21
C LYS A 240 0.35 -17.01 -11.86
N ALA A 241 0.66 -17.94 -12.75
CA ALA A 241 1.98 -18.01 -13.38
C ALA A 241 2.23 -16.79 -14.28
N ARG A 242 1.22 -16.37 -15.05
CA ARG A 242 1.26 -15.15 -15.87
C ARG A 242 1.30 -13.88 -15.02
N LEU A 243 0.56 -13.84 -13.90
CA LEU A 243 0.67 -12.74 -12.95
C LEU A 243 2.08 -12.62 -12.38
N ARG A 244 2.73 -13.73 -12.00
CA ARG A 244 4.13 -13.73 -11.51
C ARG A 244 5.11 -13.17 -12.54
N ALA A 245 4.88 -13.42 -13.83
CA ALA A 245 5.70 -12.87 -14.91
C ALA A 245 5.62 -11.32 -15.02
N LEU A 246 4.63 -10.68 -14.39
CA LEU A 246 4.58 -9.21 -14.29
C LEU A 246 5.64 -8.63 -13.36
N SER A 247 6.33 -9.45 -12.54
CA SER A 247 7.42 -8.98 -11.67
C SER A 247 8.49 -8.19 -12.42
N GLU A 248 8.90 -8.62 -13.61
CA GLU A 248 9.89 -7.88 -14.41
C GLU A 248 9.38 -6.51 -14.88
N LYS A 249 8.06 -6.35 -15.09
CA LYS A 249 7.49 -5.04 -15.40
C LYS A 249 7.53 -4.11 -14.19
N TRP A 250 7.26 -4.64 -12.99
CA TRP A 250 7.43 -3.89 -11.74
C TRP A 250 8.89 -3.49 -11.52
N CYS A 251 9.86 -4.36 -11.82
CA CYS A 251 11.28 -4.00 -11.81
C CYS A 251 11.60 -2.88 -12.81
N GLY A 252 11.05 -2.93 -14.02
CA GLY A 252 11.23 -1.88 -15.02
C GLY A 252 10.75 -0.51 -14.53
N LEU A 253 9.66 -0.45 -13.77
CA LEU A 253 9.21 0.81 -13.14
C LEU A 253 10.20 1.33 -12.10
N PHE A 254 10.82 0.44 -11.32
CA PHE A 254 11.87 0.82 -10.38
C PHE A 254 13.09 1.35 -11.12
N ASP A 255 13.54 0.64 -12.16
CA ASP A 255 14.69 1.02 -12.98
C ASP A 255 14.52 2.42 -13.61
N ILE A 256 13.30 2.77 -14.01
CA ILE A 256 12.96 4.12 -14.50
C ILE A 256 12.88 5.13 -13.34
N GLY A 257 12.29 4.75 -12.21
CA GLY A 257 12.08 5.62 -11.05
C GLY A 257 13.38 6.12 -10.41
N VAL A 258 14.45 5.34 -10.53
CA VAL A 258 15.79 5.64 -10.01
C VAL A 258 16.72 6.33 -11.03
N LEU A 259 16.18 6.82 -12.15
CA LEU A 259 16.96 7.67 -13.04
C LEU A 259 17.10 9.08 -12.46
N ASP A 260 18.22 9.74 -12.68
CA ASP A 260 18.37 11.17 -12.37
C ASP A 260 17.48 12.03 -13.31
N PRO A 261 17.37 13.36 -13.10
CA PRO A 261 16.59 14.23 -13.98
C PRO A 261 17.05 14.26 -15.45
N ASP A 262 18.31 13.90 -15.72
CA ASP A 262 18.87 13.76 -17.08
C ASP A 262 18.57 12.38 -17.69
N GLY A 263 17.89 11.49 -16.97
CA GLY A 263 17.56 10.14 -17.42
C GLY A 263 18.72 9.15 -17.29
N LYS A 264 19.74 9.43 -16.48
CA LYS A 264 20.89 8.54 -16.24
C LYS A 264 20.69 7.72 -14.97
N PRO A 265 21.25 6.49 -14.88
CA PRO A 265 21.21 5.72 -13.64
C PRO A 265 21.91 6.43 -12.49
N LEU A 266 21.32 6.39 -11.29
CA LEU A 266 21.96 6.88 -10.08
C LEU A 266 23.21 6.05 -9.73
N HIS A 267 24.26 6.72 -9.29
CA HIS A 267 25.45 6.06 -8.74
C HIS A 267 25.17 5.61 -7.30
N SER A 268 24.76 4.35 -7.13
CA SER A 268 24.59 3.71 -5.82
C SER A 268 25.69 2.68 -5.53
N ARG A 269 25.94 2.38 -4.26
CA ARG A 269 26.92 1.38 -3.81
C ARG A 269 26.35 -0.05 -3.84
N GLY A 270 25.64 -0.40 -4.91
CA GLY A 270 24.95 -1.68 -5.06
C GLY A 270 23.55 -1.74 -4.42
N SER A 271 23.14 -0.71 -3.67
CA SER A 271 21.82 -0.64 -3.04
C SER A 271 20.66 -0.72 -4.06
N GLN A 272 20.85 -0.16 -5.26
CA GLN A 272 19.86 -0.25 -6.33
C GLN A 272 19.62 -1.71 -6.78
N GLU A 273 20.69 -2.48 -7.01
CA GLU A 273 20.58 -3.87 -7.45
C GLU A 273 19.94 -4.75 -6.37
N GLU A 274 20.33 -4.53 -5.10
CA GLU A 274 19.74 -5.23 -3.96
C GLU A 274 18.23 -4.94 -3.85
N LEU A 275 17.81 -3.67 -3.91
CA LEU A 275 16.39 -3.28 -3.86
C LEU A 275 15.60 -3.84 -5.05
N ARG A 276 16.16 -3.74 -6.26
CA ARG A 276 15.54 -4.29 -7.47
C ARG A 276 15.26 -5.79 -7.32
N SER A 277 16.19 -6.54 -6.74
CA SER A 277 16.06 -8.00 -6.55
C SER A 277 14.92 -8.40 -5.59
N LEU A 278 14.49 -7.49 -4.71
CA LEU A 278 13.41 -7.72 -3.75
C LEU A 278 12.02 -7.54 -4.37
N ILE A 279 11.88 -6.76 -5.45
CA ILE A 279 10.58 -6.48 -6.08
C ILE A 279 9.88 -7.75 -6.57
N PRO A 280 10.54 -8.66 -7.33
CA PRO A 280 9.92 -9.92 -7.74
C PRO A 280 9.54 -10.80 -6.55
N ARG A 281 10.36 -10.79 -5.50
CA ARG A 281 10.13 -11.57 -4.29
C ARG A 281 8.87 -11.09 -3.57
N ILE A 282 8.75 -9.79 -3.34
CA ILE A 282 7.55 -9.17 -2.75
C ILE A 282 6.31 -9.44 -3.62
N TRP A 283 6.39 -9.19 -4.93
CA TRP A 283 5.26 -9.43 -5.85
C TRP A 283 4.78 -10.88 -5.80
N ASN A 284 5.69 -11.84 -5.95
CA ASN A 284 5.34 -13.25 -6.02
C ASN A 284 4.91 -13.82 -4.67
N HIS A 285 5.60 -13.43 -3.60
CA HIS A 285 5.39 -13.98 -2.26
C HIS A 285 4.19 -13.33 -1.54
N VAL A 286 4.07 -12.01 -1.62
CA VAL A 286 3.09 -11.24 -0.84
C VAL A 286 1.82 -10.96 -1.64
N VAL A 287 1.92 -10.56 -2.90
CA VAL A 287 0.76 -10.09 -3.68
C VAL A 287 0.06 -11.23 -4.42
N VAL A 288 0.80 -11.98 -5.24
CA VAL A 288 0.23 -13.10 -6.04
C VAL A 288 0.00 -14.35 -5.18
N GLY A 289 0.86 -14.57 -4.18
CA GLY A 289 0.79 -15.70 -3.27
C GLY A 289 1.47 -16.97 -3.79
N SER A 290 1.75 -17.87 -2.84
CA SER A 290 2.61 -19.04 -3.05
C SER A 290 1.83 -20.28 -3.47
N GLU A 291 1.96 -20.68 -4.73
CA GLU A 291 1.58 -22.03 -5.18
C GLU A 291 2.77 -22.66 -5.91
N GLY A 292 3.19 -23.83 -5.40
CA GLY A 292 4.24 -24.68 -5.96
C GLY A 292 5.60 -24.60 -5.25
N PRO A 293 6.53 -25.53 -5.54
CA PRO A 293 7.91 -25.55 -5.00
C PRO A 293 8.79 -24.37 -5.49
N ALA A 294 8.22 -23.38 -6.18
CA ALA A 294 8.89 -22.27 -6.85
C ALA A 294 8.90 -20.96 -6.05
N THR A 295 8.38 -20.94 -4.82
CA THR A 295 8.59 -19.83 -3.87
C THR A 295 9.65 -20.25 -2.88
N SER A 296 10.92 -19.94 -3.16
CA SER A 296 12.05 -20.26 -2.28
C SER A 296 12.12 -19.37 -1.04
N ASP A 297 11.33 -18.29 -1.00
CA ASP A 297 11.31 -17.36 0.12
C ASP A 297 10.49 -17.88 1.30
N THR A 298 11.02 -17.63 2.50
CA THR A 298 10.26 -17.68 3.74
C THR A 298 9.84 -16.28 4.14
N ASP A 299 8.80 -16.17 4.98
CA ASP A 299 8.37 -14.86 5.50
C ASP A 299 9.54 -14.18 6.25
N GLU A 300 10.32 -14.94 7.01
CA GLU A 300 11.50 -14.47 7.74
C GLU A 300 12.65 -14.04 6.81
N GLY A 301 12.93 -14.81 5.76
CA GLY A 301 14.00 -14.52 4.83
C GLY A 301 13.72 -13.24 4.03
N LEU A 302 12.49 -13.10 3.53
CA LEU A 302 12.08 -11.88 2.83
C LEU A 302 12.13 -10.67 3.76
N PHE A 303 11.64 -10.80 5.00
CA PHE A 303 11.70 -9.74 5.99
C PHE A 303 13.13 -9.27 6.26
N ILE A 304 14.03 -10.20 6.60
CA ILE A 304 15.43 -9.89 6.91
C ILE A 304 16.12 -9.22 5.72
N ASP A 305 15.89 -9.71 4.50
CA ASP A 305 16.52 -9.13 3.32
C ASP A 305 15.99 -7.73 3.01
N VAL A 306 14.67 -7.49 3.13
CA VAL A 306 14.10 -6.15 2.96
C VAL A 306 14.62 -5.19 4.03
N ASP A 307 14.56 -5.57 5.31
CA ASP A 307 15.03 -4.74 6.42
C ASP A 307 16.51 -4.38 6.27
N ARG A 308 17.36 -5.37 5.98
CA ARG A 308 18.79 -5.18 5.76
C ARG A 308 19.05 -4.24 4.59
N THR A 309 18.40 -4.45 3.44
CA THR A 309 18.66 -3.66 2.24
C THR A 309 18.13 -2.22 2.39
N ILE A 310 16.96 -2.02 3.00
CA ILE A 310 16.47 -0.68 3.34
C ILE A 310 17.43 0.02 4.30
N THR A 311 17.91 -0.66 5.34
CA THR A 311 18.88 -0.09 6.28
C THR A 311 20.19 0.29 5.59
N ARG A 312 20.66 -0.49 4.61
CA ARG A 312 21.86 -0.18 3.84
C ARG A 312 21.72 1.09 2.98
N THR A 313 20.51 1.46 2.55
CA THR A 313 20.30 2.73 1.82
C THR A 313 20.73 3.96 2.62
N TYR A 314 20.72 3.90 3.96
CA TYR A 314 21.19 5.00 4.80
C TYR A 314 22.72 5.19 4.77
N LEU A 315 23.46 4.29 4.13
CA LEU A 315 24.90 4.43 3.87
C LEU A 315 25.20 5.17 2.55
N GLU A 316 24.17 5.44 1.74
CA GLU A 316 24.27 6.25 0.52
C GLU A 316 24.23 7.75 0.86
N SER A 317 24.47 8.61 -0.14
CA SER A 317 24.19 10.04 0.03
C SER A 317 22.69 10.27 0.25
N PRO A 318 22.27 11.31 1.01
CA PRO A 318 20.85 11.55 1.30
C PRO A 318 19.94 11.58 0.08
N GLU A 319 20.37 12.23 -1.01
CA GLU A 319 19.63 12.35 -2.26
C GLU A 319 19.44 10.99 -2.97
N VAL A 320 20.51 10.18 -3.05
CA VAL A 320 20.45 8.84 -3.62
C VAL A 320 19.59 7.93 -2.75
N ALA A 321 19.79 7.97 -1.44
CA ALA A 321 19.05 7.17 -0.48
C ALA A 321 17.54 7.45 -0.56
N LEU A 322 17.16 8.72 -0.61
CA LEU A 322 15.77 9.15 -0.75
C LEU A 322 15.17 8.67 -2.07
N THR A 323 15.85 8.89 -3.19
CA THR A 323 15.34 8.48 -4.50
C THR A 323 15.16 6.96 -4.61
N LEU A 324 16.14 6.18 -4.12
CA LEU A 324 16.06 4.72 -4.08
C LEU A 324 14.90 4.23 -3.22
N ARG A 325 14.76 4.74 -2.00
CA ARG A 325 13.68 4.35 -1.09
C ARG A 325 12.32 4.74 -1.65
N ARG A 326 12.19 5.95 -2.18
CA ARG A 326 10.96 6.43 -2.79
C ARG A 326 10.53 5.54 -3.96
N ALA A 327 11.44 5.25 -4.88
CA ALA A 327 11.14 4.41 -6.03
C ALA A 327 10.76 2.98 -5.59
N PHE A 328 11.50 2.40 -4.65
CA PHE A 328 11.25 1.05 -4.16
C PHE A 328 9.89 0.95 -3.43
N LEU A 329 9.63 1.84 -2.47
CA LEU A 329 8.37 1.89 -1.73
C LEU A 329 7.21 2.22 -2.66
N GLY A 330 7.40 3.14 -3.61
CA GLY A 330 6.40 3.49 -4.60
C GLY A 330 6.02 2.30 -5.49
N VAL A 331 6.99 1.55 -6.00
CA VAL A 331 6.73 0.34 -6.81
C VAL A 331 6.04 -0.74 -5.99
N THR A 332 6.63 -1.11 -4.84
CA THR A 332 6.13 -2.23 -4.04
C THR A 332 4.73 -1.96 -3.47
N THR A 333 4.46 -0.75 -3.01
CA THR A 333 3.11 -0.40 -2.52
C THR A 333 2.11 -0.16 -3.63
N SER A 334 2.52 0.31 -4.82
CA SER A 334 1.61 0.34 -5.97
C SER A 334 1.24 -1.07 -6.42
N ALA A 335 2.19 -2.00 -6.37
CA ALA A 335 1.93 -3.42 -6.64
C ALA A 335 0.98 -4.04 -5.61
N VAL A 336 1.07 -3.65 -4.34
CA VAL A 336 0.14 -4.09 -3.28
C VAL A 336 -1.23 -3.43 -3.44
N GLU A 337 -1.30 -2.11 -3.49
CA GLU A 337 -2.54 -1.37 -3.31
C GLU A 337 -3.26 -1.01 -4.61
N LEU A 338 -2.51 -0.77 -5.69
CA LEU A 338 -3.04 -0.24 -6.96
C LEU A 338 -3.19 -1.30 -8.05
N SER A 339 -2.65 -2.51 -7.85
CA SER A 339 -2.78 -3.62 -8.81
C SER A 339 -4.18 -4.25 -8.85
N GLY A 340 -5.04 -3.93 -7.88
CA GLY A 340 -6.32 -4.60 -7.67
C GLY A 340 -6.21 -6.01 -7.07
N LEU A 341 -5.00 -6.44 -6.68
CA LEU A 341 -4.73 -7.72 -6.01
C LEU A 341 -4.48 -7.57 -4.50
N ASN A 342 -4.94 -6.46 -3.92
CA ASN A 342 -4.60 -5.97 -2.59
C ASN A 342 -4.81 -7.02 -1.47
N PRO A 343 -3.74 -7.55 -0.85
CA PRO A 343 -3.82 -8.50 0.26
C PRO A 343 -4.62 -7.97 1.46
N TYR A 344 -4.49 -6.68 1.78
CA TYR A 344 -5.28 -6.06 2.84
C TYR A 344 -6.76 -6.04 2.49
N GLY A 345 -7.08 -5.69 1.25
CA GLY A 345 -8.45 -5.71 0.72
C GLY A 345 -9.07 -7.10 0.85
N ARG A 346 -8.33 -8.15 0.46
CA ARG A 346 -8.80 -9.54 0.60
C ARG A 346 -9.14 -9.93 2.03
N LEU A 347 -8.36 -9.47 3.02
CA LEU A 347 -8.65 -9.74 4.43
C LEU A 347 -9.88 -8.98 4.91
N VAL A 348 -9.91 -7.65 4.77
CA VAL A 348 -11.01 -6.83 5.32
C VAL A 348 -12.32 -7.00 4.56
N ASP A 349 -12.30 -6.95 3.23
CA ASP A 349 -13.49 -7.19 2.42
C ASP A 349 -13.92 -8.66 2.55
N GLY A 350 -12.98 -9.59 2.69
CA GLY A 350 -13.31 -11.01 2.85
C GLY A 350 -14.08 -11.28 4.13
N VAL A 351 -13.68 -10.68 5.26
CA VAL A 351 -14.46 -10.73 6.51
C VAL A 351 -15.86 -10.14 6.32
N ALA A 352 -15.95 -8.99 5.65
CA ALA A 352 -17.22 -8.30 5.41
C ALA A 352 -18.18 -9.10 4.51
N ARG A 353 -17.67 -9.65 3.40
CA ARG A 353 -18.43 -10.48 2.43
C ARG A 353 -18.87 -11.79 3.05
N PHE A 354 -17.96 -12.45 3.79
CA PHE A 354 -18.29 -13.68 4.51
C PHE A 354 -19.46 -13.44 5.47
N ARG A 355 -19.41 -12.34 6.24
CA ARG A 355 -20.50 -11.98 7.14
C ARG A 355 -21.81 -11.71 6.39
N GLN A 356 -21.80 -11.02 5.25
CA GLN A 356 -23.01 -10.78 4.44
C GLN A 356 -23.68 -12.06 3.94
N HIS A 357 -22.92 -13.13 3.71
CA HIS A 357 -23.48 -14.43 3.32
C HIS A 357 -24.13 -15.19 4.49
N HIS A 358 -23.94 -14.75 5.73
CA HIS A 358 -24.37 -15.44 6.94
C HIS A 358 -25.23 -14.57 7.88
N GLU A 359 -25.59 -13.36 7.45
CA GLU A 359 -26.70 -12.55 7.99
C GLU A 359 -27.99 -12.90 7.25
#